data_AF-A0A2A4I905-F1
#
_entry.id   AF-A0A2A4I905-F1
#
_cell.length_a   1.000
_cell.length_b   1.000
_cell.length_c   1.000
_cell.angle_alpha   90.00
_cell.angle_beta   90.00
_cell.angle_gamma   90.00
#
_symmetry.space_group_name_H-M   'P 1'
#
loop_
_entity.id
_entity.type
_entity.pdbx_description
1 polymer ?
#
loop_
_entity_poly.entity_id
_entity_poly.type
_entity_poly.pdbx_seq_one_letter_code
_entity_poly.pdbx_strand_id
1 'polypeptide(L)'
;MRTAITAATLLALQGATTPFAGIPNVRIEDYPVSGRSVAAIRHSIDAARPTDPNDHQRVDGLTRWNINWRWRRDAAGTCTTTLDAITFSAVVTVPRLSDPDVPAGVRAQFDRFRATLLAHEDGHVRYAWDHRGEVVAVMNAAGCDRINDAGMAVLRRIGEHDAAYDKTTRHGADIIPPFG
;
A
#
# COMPACT_ATOMS: atom_id res chain seq x y z
N MET A 1 -9.84 -52.70 15.26
CA MET A 1 -9.89 -51.92 14.01
C MET A 1 -9.97 -50.45 14.40
N ARG A 2 -8.91 -49.67 14.18
CA ARG A 2 -8.87 -48.23 14.52
C ARG A 2 -9.18 -47.43 13.26
N THR A 3 -10.29 -46.71 13.29
CA THR A 3 -10.74 -45.83 12.21
C THR A 3 -9.81 -44.62 12.14
N ALA A 4 -9.11 -44.45 11.03
CA ALA A 4 -8.33 -43.26 10.74
C ALA A 4 -9.29 -42.17 10.23
N ILE A 5 -9.35 -41.03 10.93
CA ILE A 5 -10.04 -39.83 10.45
C ILE A 5 -9.02 -39.03 9.64
N THR A 6 -9.14 -39.06 8.33
CA THR A 6 -8.37 -38.20 7.43
C THR A 6 -8.96 -36.79 7.54
N ALA A 7 -8.22 -35.87 8.15
CA ALA A 7 -8.56 -34.45 8.11
C ALA A 7 -8.29 -33.92 6.69
N ALA A 8 -9.36 -33.65 5.94
CA ALA A 8 -9.26 -32.94 4.68
C ALA A 8 -9.10 -31.44 4.97
N THR A 9 -7.91 -30.90 4.72
CA THR A 9 -7.63 -29.47 4.81
C THR A 9 -8.38 -28.76 3.67
N LEU A 10 -9.38 -27.95 4.00
CA LEU A 10 -9.99 -27.03 3.03
C LEU A 10 -8.97 -25.93 2.70
N LEU A 11 -8.35 -26.00 1.52
CA LEU A 11 -7.71 -24.84 0.89
C LEU A 11 -8.83 -23.90 0.45
N ALA A 12 -9.07 -22.82 1.19
CA ALA A 12 -9.86 -21.72 0.68
C ALA A 12 -9.11 -21.09 -0.50
N LEU A 13 -9.66 -21.17 -1.71
CA LEU A 13 -9.26 -20.29 -2.80
C LEU A 13 -9.64 -18.87 -2.39
N GLN A 14 -8.70 -18.14 -1.79
CA GLN A 14 -8.81 -16.69 -1.71
C GLN A 14 -8.75 -16.20 -3.16
N GLY A 15 -9.89 -15.72 -3.68
CA GLY A 15 -9.92 -15.06 -4.98
C GLY A 15 -8.88 -13.94 -4.97
N ALA A 16 -8.02 -13.89 -5.98
CA ALA A 16 -7.02 -12.84 -6.11
C ALA A 16 -7.78 -11.50 -6.13
N THR A 17 -7.71 -10.76 -5.03
CA THR A 17 -8.28 -9.42 -4.97
C THR A 17 -7.40 -8.56 -5.86
N THR A 18 -7.99 -7.91 -6.87
CA THR A 18 -7.25 -6.96 -7.70
C THR A 18 -6.72 -5.85 -6.78
N PRO A 19 -5.38 -5.62 -6.74
CA PRO A 19 -4.82 -4.54 -5.92
C PRO A 19 -5.56 -3.23 -6.15
N PHE A 20 -5.83 -2.51 -5.06
CA PHE A 20 -6.51 -1.21 -5.01
C PHE A 20 -7.99 -1.22 -5.41
N ALA A 21 -8.59 -2.39 -5.64
CA ALA A 21 -10.01 -2.48 -5.98
C ALA A 21 -10.89 -1.78 -4.94
N GLY A 22 -11.82 -0.94 -5.41
CA GLY A 22 -12.75 -0.20 -4.57
C GLY A 22 -12.18 1.04 -3.88
N ILE A 23 -10.90 1.38 -4.10
CA ILE A 23 -10.28 2.60 -3.57
C ILE A 23 -10.14 3.62 -4.71
N PRO A 24 -10.85 4.76 -4.66
CA PRO A 24 -10.72 5.80 -5.67
C PRO A 24 -9.38 6.54 -5.56
N ASN A 25 -8.97 7.18 -6.65
CA ASN A 25 -7.80 8.07 -6.72
C ASN A 25 -6.45 7.41 -6.32
N VAL A 26 -6.32 6.11 -6.58
CA VAL A 26 -5.04 5.39 -6.53
C VAL A 26 -4.42 5.42 -7.92
N ARG A 27 -3.17 5.89 -8.01
CA ARG A 27 -2.43 5.98 -9.26
C ARG A 27 -1.17 5.14 -9.17
N ILE A 28 -0.94 4.31 -10.19
CA ILE A 28 0.30 3.56 -10.34
C ILE A 28 1.29 4.40 -11.17
N GLU A 29 2.47 4.65 -10.62
CA GLU A 29 3.61 5.26 -11.31
C GLU A 29 4.66 4.20 -11.59
N ASP A 30 4.81 3.86 -12.87
CA ASP A 30 5.80 2.88 -13.27
C ASP A 30 7.17 3.53 -13.49
N TYR A 31 8.23 2.97 -12.91
CA TYR A 31 9.60 3.25 -13.36
C TYR A 31 10.07 2.16 -14.34
N PRO A 32 10.66 2.54 -15.48
CA PRO A 32 11.05 1.58 -16.51
C PRO A 32 12.26 0.75 -16.07
N VAL A 33 12.19 -0.55 -16.30
CA VAL A 33 13.32 -1.48 -16.12
C VAL A 33 13.53 -2.33 -17.37
N SER A 34 14.78 -2.70 -17.64
CA SER A 34 15.19 -3.46 -18.84
C SER A 34 16.12 -4.62 -18.49
N GLY A 35 16.23 -5.57 -19.42
CA GLY A 35 17.01 -6.79 -19.31
C GLY A 35 16.27 -7.99 -19.90
N ARG A 36 17.03 -8.99 -20.36
CA ARG A 36 16.50 -10.25 -20.92
C ARG A 36 16.76 -11.46 -20.03
N SER A 37 17.39 -11.26 -18.88
CA SER A 37 17.63 -12.26 -17.84
C SER A 37 17.21 -11.71 -16.48
N VAL A 38 16.95 -12.60 -15.52
CA VAL A 38 16.59 -12.21 -14.14
C VAL A 38 17.63 -11.26 -13.55
N ALA A 39 18.92 -11.60 -13.67
CA ALA A 39 20.01 -10.80 -13.14
C ALA A 39 20.08 -9.39 -13.78
N ALA A 40 19.88 -9.29 -15.10
CA ALA A 40 19.91 -8.00 -15.80
C ALA A 40 18.74 -7.11 -15.37
N ILE A 41 17.54 -7.69 -15.26
CA ILE A 41 16.35 -6.96 -14.81
C ILE A 41 16.49 -6.56 -13.34
N ARG A 42 16.99 -7.43 -12.45
CA ARG A 42 17.28 -7.10 -11.05
C ARG A 42 18.26 -5.94 -10.93
N HIS A 43 19.34 -5.96 -11.71
CA HIS A 43 20.29 -4.85 -11.76
C HIS A 43 19.62 -3.54 -12.22
N SER A 44 18.74 -3.61 -13.23
CA SER A 44 17.99 -2.45 -13.68
C SER A 44 17.01 -1.92 -12.62
N ILE A 45 16.33 -2.80 -11.89
CA ILE A 45 15.48 -2.39 -10.75
C ILE A 45 16.35 -1.74 -9.69
N ASP A 46 17.48 -2.33 -9.29
CA ASP A 46 18.36 -1.75 -8.27
C ASP A 46 18.85 -0.36 -8.67
N ALA A 47 19.19 -0.12 -9.94
CA ALA A 47 19.60 1.20 -10.39
C ALA A 47 18.48 2.25 -10.34
N ALA A 48 17.23 1.85 -10.54
CA ALA A 48 16.09 2.78 -10.70
C ALA A 48 15.20 2.92 -9.47
N ARG A 49 15.27 1.98 -8.52
CA ARG A 49 14.29 1.87 -7.43
C ARG A 49 14.30 3.09 -6.50
N PRO A 50 13.13 3.53 -5.99
CA PRO A 50 13.01 4.70 -5.14
C PRO A 50 13.72 4.54 -3.79
N THR A 51 13.88 5.67 -3.09
CA THR A 51 14.30 5.70 -1.68
C THR A 51 13.09 6.02 -0.81
N ASP A 52 12.83 5.19 0.20
CA ASP A 52 11.79 5.42 1.19
C ASP A 52 12.15 6.65 2.06
N PRO A 53 11.27 7.67 2.16
CA PRO A 53 11.51 8.81 3.03
C PRO A 53 11.52 8.49 4.53
N ASN A 54 10.97 7.36 4.98
CA ASN A 54 10.84 7.02 6.41
C ASN A 54 12.15 6.50 7.01
N ASP A 55 12.90 5.68 6.27
CA ASP A 55 14.13 5.03 6.76
C ASP A 55 15.33 5.16 5.81
N HIS A 56 15.16 5.87 4.70
CA HIS A 56 16.17 6.09 3.66
C HIS A 56 16.68 4.83 2.97
N GLN A 57 15.96 3.70 3.08
CA GLN A 57 16.28 2.50 2.33
C GLN A 57 15.82 2.61 0.88
N ARG A 58 16.57 1.99 -0.03
CA ARG A 58 16.12 1.82 -1.41
C ARG A 58 15.24 0.59 -1.51
N VAL A 59 14.01 0.77 -1.98
CA VAL A 59 12.93 -0.23 -1.96
C VAL A 59 12.36 -0.43 -3.37
N ASP A 60 11.88 -1.63 -3.68
CA ASP A 60 11.43 -1.97 -5.03
C ASP A 60 10.05 -1.38 -5.36
N GLY A 61 9.20 -1.18 -4.35
CA GLY A 61 7.94 -0.45 -4.46
C GLY A 61 7.85 0.61 -3.36
N LEU A 62 7.03 1.63 -3.59
CA LEU A 62 6.79 2.69 -2.61
C LEU A 62 5.38 3.24 -2.74
N THR A 63 4.64 3.24 -1.63
CA THR A 63 3.33 3.90 -1.53
C THR A 63 3.45 5.25 -0.85
N ARG A 64 2.75 6.24 -1.43
CA ARG A 64 2.49 7.54 -0.80
C ARG A 64 1.02 7.84 -0.86
N TRP A 65 0.38 8.02 0.29
CA TRP A 65 -1.02 8.44 0.36
C TRP A 65 -1.14 9.83 0.96
N ASN A 66 -2.31 10.43 0.76
CA ASN A 66 -2.66 11.71 1.33
C ASN A 66 -4.14 11.70 1.70
N ILE A 67 -4.43 12.14 2.93
CA ILE A 67 -5.79 12.32 3.47
C ILE A 67 -5.93 13.79 3.84
N ASN A 68 -6.91 14.45 3.24
CA ASN A 68 -7.27 15.84 3.58
C ASN A 68 -8.72 15.91 4.03
N TRP A 69 -9.07 17.00 4.72
CA TRP A 69 -10.43 17.20 5.21
C TRP A 69 -10.91 18.64 5.05
N ARG A 70 -12.24 18.78 5.05
CA ARG A 70 -12.94 20.04 5.31
C ARG A 70 -13.78 19.90 6.57
N TRP A 71 -13.93 21.00 7.31
CA TRP A 71 -14.83 21.06 8.46
C TRP A 71 -15.55 22.40 8.48
N ARG A 72 -16.66 22.46 9.22
CA ARG A 72 -17.48 23.67 9.37
C ARG A 72 -17.82 23.92 10.81
N ARG A 73 -18.02 25.19 11.17
CA ARG A 73 -18.59 25.61 12.45
C ARG A 73 -20.08 25.91 12.24
N ASP A 74 -20.96 25.35 13.08
CA ASP A 74 -22.39 25.66 13.05
C ASP A 74 -22.75 26.91 13.88
N ALA A 75 -24.03 27.29 13.87
CA ALA A 75 -24.52 28.46 14.60
C ALA A 75 -24.41 28.32 16.13
N ALA A 76 -24.35 27.10 16.65
CA ALA A 76 -24.11 26.83 18.08
C ALA A 76 -22.61 26.85 18.43
N GLY A 77 -21.74 27.08 17.44
CA GLY A 77 -20.30 27.13 17.62
C GLY A 77 -19.60 25.77 17.57
N THR A 78 -20.32 24.70 17.22
CA THR A 78 -19.77 23.33 17.14
C THR A 78 -19.04 23.13 15.81
N CYS A 79 -17.84 22.57 15.86
CA CYS A 79 -17.08 22.24 14.67
C CYS A 79 -17.26 20.77 14.30
N THR A 80 -17.58 20.51 13.02
CA THR A 80 -17.85 19.16 12.54
C THR A 80 -17.25 18.92 11.16
N THR A 81 -16.85 17.67 10.93
CA THR A 81 -16.49 17.10 9.63
C THR A 81 -17.30 15.82 9.40
N THR A 82 -17.35 15.37 8.15
CA THR A 82 -18.02 14.13 7.73
C THR A 82 -17.09 13.33 6.85
N LEU A 83 -17.38 12.04 6.64
CA LEU A 83 -16.56 11.21 5.77
C LEU A 83 -16.55 11.73 4.32
N ASP A 84 -17.65 12.32 3.84
CA ASP A 84 -17.74 12.95 2.52
C ASP A 84 -16.88 14.21 2.40
N ALA A 85 -16.50 14.81 3.52
CA ALA A 85 -15.57 15.93 3.57
C ALA A 85 -14.10 15.49 3.61
N ILE A 86 -13.82 14.18 3.74
CA ILE A 86 -12.49 13.60 3.65
C ILE A 86 -12.16 13.28 2.19
N THR A 87 -11.03 13.77 1.70
CA THR A 87 -10.48 13.37 0.41
C THR A 87 -9.29 12.44 0.61
N PHE A 88 -9.15 11.47 -0.29
CA PHE A 88 -8.07 10.50 -0.33
C PHE A 88 -7.45 10.44 -1.72
N SER A 89 -6.14 10.27 -1.77
CA SER A 89 -5.38 9.95 -2.97
C SER A 89 -4.16 9.12 -2.59
N ALA A 90 -3.73 8.21 -3.47
CA ALA A 90 -2.49 7.49 -3.31
C ALA A 90 -1.71 7.37 -4.62
N VAL A 91 -0.39 7.32 -4.52
CA VAL A 91 0.55 7.06 -5.60
C VAL A 91 1.38 5.85 -5.20
N VAL A 92 1.41 4.85 -6.08
CA VAL A 92 2.15 3.60 -5.89
C VAL A 92 3.22 3.52 -6.97
N THR A 93 4.48 3.60 -6.58
CA THR A 93 5.64 3.55 -7.50
C THR A 93 6.19 2.14 -7.57
N VAL A 94 6.23 1.52 -8.76
CA VAL A 94 6.66 0.12 -8.97
C VAL A 94 7.42 -0.06 -10.30
N PRO A 95 8.21 -1.13 -10.47
CA PRO A 95 8.93 -1.37 -11.73
C PRO A 95 7.98 -1.82 -12.83
N ARG A 96 8.27 -1.42 -14.06
CA ARG A 96 7.64 -1.93 -15.28
C ARG A 96 8.67 -2.38 -16.29
N LEU A 97 8.57 -3.63 -16.70
CA LEU A 97 9.42 -4.20 -17.73
C LEU A 97 9.15 -3.54 -19.09
N SER A 98 10.18 -2.91 -19.64
CA SER A 98 10.09 -2.13 -20.87
C SER A 98 10.43 -2.93 -22.13
N ASP A 99 11.22 -3.99 -22.01
CA ASP A 99 11.59 -4.83 -23.14
C ASP A 99 10.42 -5.72 -23.59
N PRO A 100 10.06 -5.73 -24.88
CA PRO A 100 9.03 -6.61 -25.39
C PRO A 100 9.49 -8.08 -25.44
N ASP A 101 10.75 -8.32 -25.82
CA ASP A 101 11.30 -9.65 -26.18
C ASP A 101 12.03 -10.37 -25.02
N VAL A 102 11.52 -10.20 -23.80
CA VAL A 102 12.00 -10.94 -22.62
C VAL A 102 11.54 -12.40 -22.73
N PRO A 103 12.44 -13.39 -22.49
CA PRO A 103 12.07 -14.80 -22.50
C PRO A 103 10.86 -15.09 -21.61
N ALA A 104 9.93 -15.91 -22.09
CA ALA A 104 8.63 -16.12 -21.44
C ALA A 104 8.75 -16.54 -19.96
N GLY A 105 9.72 -17.40 -19.62
CA GLY A 105 9.98 -17.80 -18.23
C GLY A 105 10.43 -16.65 -17.33
N VAL A 106 11.27 -15.76 -17.84
CA VAL A 106 11.76 -14.56 -17.13
C VAL A 106 10.61 -13.56 -16.96
N ARG A 107 9.82 -13.34 -18.02
CA ARG A 107 8.62 -12.49 -17.95
C ARG A 107 7.64 -13.00 -16.90
N ALA A 108 7.31 -14.28 -16.90
CA ALA A 108 6.41 -14.86 -15.92
C ALA A 108 6.94 -14.74 -14.47
N GLN A 109 8.25 -14.77 -14.26
CA GLN A 109 8.84 -14.52 -12.96
C GLN A 109 8.72 -13.06 -12.53
N PHE A 110 8.97 -12.12 -13.45
CA PHE A 110 8.79 -10.68 -13.20
C PHE A 110 7.32 -10.35 -12.90
N ASP A 111 6.38 -10.93 -13.65
CA ASP A 111 4.95 -10.70 -13.45
C ASP A 111 4.48 -11.18 -12.07
N ARG A 112 4.99 -12.34 -11.60
CA ARG A 112 4.71 -12.83 -10.22
C ARG A 112 5.30 -11.93 -9.15
N PHE A 113 6.55 -11.50 -9.34
CA PHE A 113 7.21 -10.53 -8.46
C PHE A 113 6.40 -9.23 -8.37
N ARG A 114 6.06 -8.63 -9.52
CA ARG A 114 5.31 -7.38 -9.60
C ARG A 114 3.89 -7.51 -9.02
N ALA A 115 3.21 -8.63 -9.25
CA ALA A 115 1.90 -8.87 -8.66
C ALA A 115 1.95 -8.92 -7.13
N THR A 116 2.97 -9.57 -6.57
CA THR A 116 3.13 -9.66 -5.12
C THR A 116 3.58 -8.33 -4.51
N LEU A 117 4.44 -7.59 -5.22
CA LEU A 117 4.80 -6.22 -4.84
C LEU A 117 3.56 -5.32 -4.80
N LEU A 118 2.72 -5.34 -5.84
CA LEU A 118 1.46 -4.58 -5.83
C LEU A 118 0.50 -4.97 -4.69
N ALA A 119 0.50 -6.24 -4.28
CA ALA A 119 -0.29 -6.69 -3.13
C ALA A 119 0.29 -6.16 -1.81
N HIS A 120 1.62 -6.08 -1.67
CA HIS A 120 2.26 -5.41 -0.54
C HIS A 120 1.85 -3.93 -0.47
N GLU A 121 1.93 -3.22 -1.61
CA GLU A 121 1.55 -1.82 -1.70
C GLU A 121 0.05 -1.58 -1.44
N ASP A 122 -0.83 -2.51 -1.84
CA ASP A 122 -2.26 -2.44 -1.48
C ASP A 122 -2.47 -2.46 0.03
N GLY A 123 -1.62 -3.15 0.80
CA GLY A 123 -1.66 -3.14 2.26
C GLY A 123 -1.63 -1.73 2.84
N HIS A 124 -0.68 -0.90 2.40
CA HIS A 124 -0.55 0.51 2.81
C HIS A 124 -1.76 1.34 2.40
N VAL A 125 -2.14 1.26 1.12
CA VAL A 125 -3.25 2.05 0.56
C VAL A 125 -4.57 1.69 1.26
N ARG A 126 -4.84 0.40 1.45
CA ARG A 126 -6.04 -0.12 2.11
C ARG A 126 -6.10 0.33 3.55
N TYR A 127 -5.00 0.19 4.29
CA TYR A 127 -4.95 0.60 5.69
C TYR A 127 -5.28 2.08 5.82
N ALA A 128 -4.60 2.96 5.07
CA ALA A 128 -4.89 4.39 5.09
C ALA A 128 -6.35 4.72 4.68
N TRP A 129 -6.88 4.04 3.66
CA TRP A 129 -8.26 4.24 3.18
C TRP A 129 -9.32 3.84 4.21
N ASP A 130 -9.15 2.71 4.88
CA ASP A 130 -10.11 2.17 5.83
C ASP A 130 -10.15 2.98 7.14
N HIS A 131 -9.03 3.62 7.51
CA HIS A 131 -8.91 4.40 8.75
C HIS A 131 -9.35 5.86 8.63
N ARG A 132 -9.85 6.31 7.46
CA ARG A 132 -10.38 7.67 7.28
C ARG A 132 -11.55 8.00 8.22
N GLY A 133 -12.34 7.00 8.62
CA GLY A 133 -13.41 7.18 9.59
C GLY A 133 -12.91 7.60 10.98
N GLU A 134 -11.70 7.19 11.36
CA GLU A 134 -11.09 7.60 12.63
C GLU A 134 -10.74 9.09 12.64
N VAL A 135 -10.30 9.62 11.50
CA VAL A 135 -10.04 11.06 11.32
C VAL A 135 -11.31 11.85 11.66
N VAL A 136 -12.45 11.45 11.07
CA VAL A 136 -13.75 12.07 11.32
C VAL A 136 -14.13 11.98 12.80
N ALA A 137 -14.00 10.79 13.40
CA ALA A 137 -14.40 10.55 14.77
C ALA A 137 -13.63 11.44 15.76
N VAL A 138 -12.29 11.50 15.65
CA VAL A 138 -11.50 12.31 16.59
C VAL A 138 -11.64 13.81 16.33
N MET A 139 -11.82 14.22 15.08
CA MET A 139 -12.08 15.62 14.74
C MET A 139 -13.39 16.10 15.34
N ASN A 140 -14.45 15.30 15.26
CA ASN A 140 -15.77 15.66 15.82
C ASN A 140 -15.81 15.59 17.35
N ALA A 141 -14.95 14.77 17.96
CA ALA A 141 -14.74 14.77 19.41
C ALA A 141 -13.85 15.94 19.87
N ALA A 142 -13.10 16.55 18.95
CA ALA A 142 -12.27 17.70 19.25
C ALA A 142 -13.08 19.01 19.23
N GLY A 143 -12.79 19.90 20.17
CA GLY A 143 -13.25 21.29 20.06
C GLY A 143 -12.62 21.98 18.86
N CYS A 144 -13.27 23.05 18.38
CA CYS A 144 -12.85 23.81 17.20
C CYS A 144 -11.38 24.20 17.18
N ASP A 145 -10.80 24.55 18.34
CA ASP A 145 -9.42 25.00 18.44
C ASP A 145 -8.41 23.88 18.18
N ARG A 146 -8.81 22.61 18.34
CA ARG A 146 -7.94 21.43 18.21
C ARG A 146 -8.36 20.50 17.07
N ILE A 147 -9.36 20.88 16.27
CA ILE A 147 -9.95 19.97 15.29
C ILE A 147 -8.92 19.50 14.25
N ASN A 148 -8.05 20.38 13.76
CA ASN A 148 -7.01 20.01 12.81
C ASN A 148 -5.91 19.16 13.48
N ASP A 149 -5.48 19.53 14.68
CA ASP A 149 -4.45 18.78 15.42
C ASP A 149 -4.90 17.36 15.72
N ALA A 150 -6.19 17.17 16.04
CA ALA A 150 -6.80 15.87 16.25
C ALA A 150 -6.75 15.01 14.97
N GLY A 151 -7.11 15.56 13.82
CA GLY A 151 -7.01 14.87 12.53
C GLY A 151 -5.56 14.51 12.19
N MET A 152 -4.62 15.45 12.35
CA MET A 152 -3.19 15.22 12.11
C MET A 152 -2.61 14.15 13.03
N ALA A 153 -3.07 14.05 14.26
CA ALA A 153 -2.67 12.99 15.18
C ALA A 153 -3.08 11.59 14.69
N VAL A 154 -4.21 11.46 13.95
CA VAL A 154 -4.56 10.19 13.30
C VAL A 154 -3.64 9.90 12.14
N LEU A 155 -3.38 10.88 11.27
CA LEU A 155 -2.50 10.68 10.12
C LEU A 155 -1.10 10.23 10.55
N ARG A 156 -0.58 10.79 11.65
CA ARG A 156 0.69 10.33 12.23
C ARG A 156 0.63 8.87 12.67
N ARG A 157 -0.45 8.41 13.30
CA ARG A 157 -0.61 6.99 13.67
C ARG A 157 -0.71 6.07 12.45
N ILE A 158 -1.39 6.52 11.38
CA ILE A 158 -1.45 5.78 10.12
C ILE A 158 -0.03 5.66 9.53
N GLY A 159 0.74 6.75 9.49
CA GLY A 159 2.14 6.71 9.05
C GLY A 159 3.05 5.85 9.93
N GLU A 160 2.86 5.88 11.26
CA GLU A 160 3.58 5.00 12.20
C GLU A 160 3.25 3.52 11.95
N HIS A 161 1.99 3.20 11.58
CA HIS A 161 1.60 1.86 11.17
C HIS A 161 2.30 1.43 9.88
N ASP A 162 2.33 2.27 8.84
CA ASP A 162 3.00 1.94 7.59
C ASP A 162 4.48 1.63 7.79
N ALA A 163 5.20 2.48 8.54
CA ALA A 163 6.59 2.24 8.87
C ALA A 163 6.80 0.93 9.66
N ALA A 164 5.84 0.56 10.52
CA ALA A 164 5.88 -0.71 11.24
C ALA A 164 5.56 -1.91 10.34
N TYR A 165 4.63 -1.77 9.39
CA TYR A 165 4.28 -2.78 8.40
C TYR A 165 5.47 -3.09 7.49
N ASP A 166 6.16 -2.06 6.99
CA ASP A 166 7.39 -2.22 6.22
C ASP A 166 8.50 -2.85 7.03
N LYS A 167 8.73 -2.39 8.27
CA LYS A 167 9.72 -3.00 9.16
C LYS A 167 9.44 -4.49 9.41
N THR A 168 8.17 -4.86 9.60
CA THR A 168 7.76 -6.23 9.92
C THR A 168 7.86 -7.16 8.71
N THR A 169 7.55 -6.65 7.52
CA THR A 169 7.63 -7.41 6.26
C THR A 169 9.01 -7.32 5.58
N ARG A 170 9.92 -6.52 6.17
CA ARG A 170 11.21 -6.12 5.60
C ARG A 170 11.05 -5.50 4.21
N HIS A 171 10.18 -4.49 4.10
CA HIS A 171 9.79 -3.87 2.83
C HIS A 171 9.26 -4.90 1.83
N GLY A 172 8.43 -5.82 2.32
CA GLY A 172 7.88 -6.93 1.55
C GLY A 172 8.87 -8.07 1.24
N ALA A 173 10.14 -8.02 1.64
CA ALA A 173 11.12 -9.07 1.32
C ALA A 173 10.78 -10.47 1.90
N ASP A 174 9.93 -10.55 2.92
CA ASP A 174 9.43 -11.82 3.46
C ASP A 174 8.28 -12.45 2.65
N ILE A 175 7.53 -11.62 1.92
CA ILE A 175 6.28 -12.04 1.26
C ILE A 175 6.39 -11.98 -0.27
N ILE A 176 7.21 -11.10 -0.81
CA ILE A 176 7.47 -10.93 -2.24
C ILE A 176 8.49 -11.99 -2.66
N PRO A 177 8.17 -12.87 -3.63
CA PRO A 177 9.15 -13.79 -4.18
C PRO A 177 10.39 -13.04 -4.68
N PRO A 178 11.59 -13.41 -4.25
CA PRO A 178 12.80 -12.70 -4.66
C PRO A 178 12.94 -12.77 -6.18
N PHE A 179 13.22 -11.61 -6.78
CA PHE A 179 13.46 -11.49 -8.21
C PHE A 179 14.95 -11.33 -8.46
N GLY A 180 15.70 -12.43 -8.33
CA GLY A 180 17.17 -12.40 -8.47
C GLY A 180 17.90 -12.06 -7.18
#